data_AF-A0A0F0DXV0-F1
#
_entry.id   AF-A0A0F0DXV0-F1
#
_cell.length_a   1.000
_cell.length_b   1.000
_cell.length_c   1.000
_cell.angle_alpha   90.00
_cell.angle_beta   90.00
_cell.angle_gamma   90.00
#
_symmetry.space_group_name_H-M   'P 1'
#
loop_
_entity.id
_entity.type
_entity.pdbx_description
1 polymer ?
#
loop_
_entity_poly.entity_id
_entity_poly.type
_entity_poly.pdbx_seq_one_letter_code
_entity_poly.pdbx_strand_id
1 'polypeptide(L)'
;MNQHDALYWVARGYPGGVEGLAARMDKSAAVLRNKLLPHVQTNYVSFEEVSVIVEHAEGAGVPNAKLPIQALCWRHGMVAIPLPEVAREDLPNTDLYEALCNVLAEVGDVSRAMSAALADNHLSEGEMRKLEREFEEATASVMVLRELLRVRAQRDAERLQRLRGKA
;
A
#
# COMPACT_ATOMS: atom_id res chain seq x y z
N MET A 1 -9.02 -14.23 -2.06
CA MET A 1 -9.75 -13.44 -3.09
C MET A 1 -8.82 -13.23 -4.28
N ASN A 2 -9.29 -13.39 -5.53
CA ASN A 2 -8.49 -13.11 -6.74
C ASN A 2 -8.45 -11.59 -7.00
N GLN A 3 -7.40 -11.06 -7.63
CA GLN A 3 -7.27 -9.64 -7.96
C GLN A 3 -8.43 -9.07 -8.79
N HIS A 4 -9.05 -9.89 -9.64
CA HIS A 4 -10.18 -9.46 -10.47
C HIS A 4 -11.46 -9.29 -9.64
N ASP A 5 -11.72 -10.20 -8.71
CA ASP A 5 -12.83 -10.06 -7.75
C ASP A 5 -12.65 -8.81 -6.88
N ALA A 6 -11.42 -8.58 -6.40
CA ALA A 6 -11.08 -7.40 -5.63
C ALA A 6 -11.31 -6.11 -6.44
N LEU A 7 -10.93 -6.11 -7.73
CA LEU A 7 -11.14 -4.96 -8.61
C LEU A 7 -12.62 -4.66 -8.84
N TYR A 8 -13.43 -5.71 -9.04
CA TYR A 8 -14.88 -5.55 -9.15
C TYR A 8 -15.49 -4.99 -7.85
N TRP A 9 -15.06 -5.48 -6.69
CA TRP A 9 -15.49 -4.97 -5.39
C TRP A 9 -15.15 -3.48 -5.21
N VAL A 10 -13.91 -3.09 -5.51
CA VAL A 10 -13.48 -1.69 -5.45
C VAL A 10 -14.27 -0.81 -6.41
N ALA A 11 -14.45 -1.23 -7.67
CA ALA A 11 -15.20 -0.48 -8.68
C ALA A 11 -16.69 -0.30 -8.28
N ARG A 12 -17.28 -1.30 -7.64
CA ARG A 12 -18.66 -1.23 -7.10
C ARG A 12 -18.77 -0.30 -5.89
N GLY A 13 -17.72 -0.18 -5.10
CA GLY A 13 -17.66 0.71 -3.92
C GLY A 13 -17.44 2.18 -4.26
N TYR A 14 -17.10 2.51 -5.50
CA TYR A 14 -16.92 3.88 -5.96
C TYR A 14 -18.23 4.71 -5.82
N PRO A 15 -18.20 6.02 -5.51
CA PRO A 15 -19.39 6.87 -5.50
C PRO A 15 -20.10 6.88 -6.86
N GLY A 16 -21.37 6.45 -6.88
CA GLY A 16 -22.11 6.24 -8.13
C GLY A 16 -21.82 4.90 -8.82
N GLY A 17 -21.10 3.99 -8.14
CA GLY A 17 -20.79 2.64 -8.59
C GLY A 17 -19.96 2.59 -9.86
N VAL A 18 -20.16 1.51 -10.62
CA VAL A 18 -19.43 1.28 -11.88
C VAL A 18 -19.78 2.35 -12.92
N GLU A 19 -20.99 2.91 -12.91
CA GLU A 19 -21.38 4.01 -13.78
C GLU A 19 -20.62 5.30 -13.49
N GLY A 20 -20.55 5.69 -12.21
CA GLY A 20 -19.81 6.86 -11.78
C GLY A 20 -18.34 6.75 -12.17
N LEU A 21 -17.75 5.57 -11.96
CA LEU A 21 -16.37 5.29 -12.34
C LEU A 21 -16.17 5.28 -13.86
N ALA A 22 -17.09 4.69 -14.64
CA ALA A 22 -17.03 4.67 -16.10
C ALA A 22 -17.02 6.09 -16.69
N ALA A 23 -17.84 6.99 -16.13
CA ALA A 23 -17.87 8.39 -16.53
C ALA A 23 -16.53 9.11 -16.28
N ARG A 24 -15.82 8.78 -15.19
CA ARG A 24 -14.48 9.34 -14.90
C ARG A 24 -13.39 8.80 -15.83
N MET A 25 -13.56 7.58 -16.31
CA MET A 25 -12.63 6.91 -17.22
C MET A 25 -12.93 7.17 -18.71
N ASP A 26 -13.87 8.04 -19.04
CA ASP A 26 -14.37 8.29 -20.41
C ASP A 26 -14.78 6.99 -21.13
N LYS A 27 -15.51 6.11 -20.43
CA LYS A 27 -15.99 4.81 -20.94
C LYS A 27 -17.50 4.69 -20.77
N SER A 28 -18.12 3.88 -21.63
CA SER A 28 -19.51 3.50 -21.39
C SER A 28 -19.60 2.55 -20.20
N ALA A 29 -20.63 2.73 -19.37
CA ALA A 29 -20.87 1.86 -18.22
C ALA A 29 -21.05 0.40 -18.61
N ALA A 30 -21.67 0.12 -19.76
CA ALA A 30 -21.84 -1.23 -20.29
C ALA A 30 -20.49 -1.88 -20.62
N VAL A 31 -19.56 -1.13 -21.24
CA VAL A 31 -18.21 -1.63 -21.51
C VAL A 31 -17.48 -1.91 -20.21
N LEU A 32 -17.42 -0.95 -19.27
CA LEU A 32 -16.68 -1.15 -18.02
C LEU A 32 -17.23 -2.31 -17.20
N ARG A 33 -18.56 -2.46 -17.12
CA ARG A 33 -19.19 -3.63 -16.50
C ARG A 33 -18.73 -4.93 -17.13
N ASN A 34 -18.83 -5.05 -18.45
CA ASN A 34 -18.45 -6.26 -19.15
C ASN A 34 -16.97 -6.62 -18.92
N LYS A 35 -16.08 -5.63 -18.83
CA LYS A 35 -14.67 -5.86 -18.51
C LYS A 35 -14.45 -6.37 -17.07
N LEU A 36 -15.26 -5.89 -16.12
CA LEU A 36 -15.14 -6.22 -14.70
C LEU A 36 -15.88 -7.50 -14.29
N LEU A 37 -16.71 -8.08 -15.17
CA LEU A 37 -17.45 -9.32 -14.85
C LEU A 37 -16.50 -10.54 -14.86
N PRO A 38 -16.42 -11.33 -13.77
CA PRO A 38 -15.46 -12.44 -13.66
C PRO A 38 -15.64 -13.55 -14.71
N HIS A 39 -16.83 -13.68 -15.29
CA HIS A 39 -17.17 -14.74 -16.25
C HIS A 39 -17.03 -14.32 -17.72
N VAL A 40 -16.75 -13.04 -18.00
CA VAL A 40 -16.54 -12.57 -19.37
C VAL A 40 -15.09 -12.81 -19.76
N GLN A 41 -14.84 -13.70 -20.72
CA GLN A 41 -13.49 -14.09 -21.15
C GLN A 41 -12.94 -13.25 -22.32
N THR A 42 -13.58 -12.11 -22.60
CA THR A 42 -13.23 -11.23 -23.71
C THR A 42 -13.13 -9.80 -23.21
N ASN A 43 -12.27 -8.97 -23.82
CA ASN A 43 -12.09 -7.56 -23.44
C ASN A 43 -11.69 -7.35 -21.97
N TYR A 44 -10.63 -8.04 -21.52
CA TYR A 44 -10.11 -7.88 -20.17
C TYR A 44 -9.75 -6.43 -19.84
N VAL A 45 -9.82 -6.10 -18.55
CA VAL A 45 -9.29 -4.85 -18.01
C VAL A 45 -7.77 -4.83 -18.23
N SER A 46 -7.25 -3.78 -18.85
CA SER A 46 -5.79 -3.62 -19.01
C SER A 46 -5.12 -3.21 -17.70
N PHE A 47 -3.81 -3.38 -17.58
CA PHE A 47 -3.06 -2.88 -16.41
C PHE A 47 -3.24 -1.38 -16.18
N GLU A 48 -3.32 -0.60 -17.25
CA GLU A 48 -3.59 0.85 -17.18
C GLU A 48 -4.98 1.11 -16.59
N GLU A 49 -6.00 0.39 -17.05
CA GLU A 49 -7.35 0.52 -16.52
C GLU A 49 -7.43 0.10 -15.04
N VAL A 50 -6.66 -0.90 -14.61
CA VAL A 50 -6.54 -1.26 -13.17
C VAL A 50 -5.99 -0.06 -12.38
N SER A 51 -4.91 0.55 -12.85
CA SER A 51 -4.28 1.69 -12.17
C SER A 51 -5.25 2.86 -12.01
N VAL A 52 -5.93 3.24 -13.11
CA VAL A 52 -6.90 4.34 -13.11
C VAL A 52 -8.10 4.05 -12.19
N ILE A 53 -8.59 2.82 -12.16
CA ILE A 53 -9.68 2.42 -11.26
C ILE A 53 -9.25 2.58 -9.80
N VAL A 54 -8.06 2.09 -9.45
CA VAL A 54 -7.52 2.18 -8.09
C VAL A 54 -7.30 3.65 -7.70
N GLU A 55 -6.72 4.46 -8.59
CA GLU A 55 -6.48 5.89 -8.36
C GLU A 55 -7.79 6.65 -8.10
N HIS A 56 -8.81 6.44 -8.92
CA HIS A 56 -10.12 7.05 -8.71
C HIS A 56 -10.76 6.58 -7.40
N ALA A 57 -10.72 5.29 -7.12
CA ALA A 57 -11.27 4.74 -5.89
C ALA A 57 -10.56 5.30 -4.64
N GLU A 58 -9.24 5.42 -4.68
CA GLU A 58 -8.45 6.02 -3.61
C GLU A 58 -8.80 7.51 -3.43
N GLY A 59 -8.81 8.28 -4.51
CA GLY A 59 -9.17 9.71 -4.47
C GLY A 59 -10.60 9.96 -4.01
N ALA A 60 -11.49 8.98 -4.16
CA ALA A 60 -12.87 9.01 -3.68
C ALA A 60 -13.05 8.44 -2.25
N GLY A 61 -11.96 8.01 -1.59
CA GLY A 61 -11.99 7.46 -0.23
C GLY A 61 -12.66 6.08 -0.12
N VAL A 62 -12.66 5.29 -1.20
CA VAL A 62 -13.21 3.93 -1.18
C VAL A 62 -12.37 3.05 -0.25
N PRO A 63 -12.97 2.39 0.76
CA PRO A 63 -12.25 1.49 1.64
C PRO A 63 -11.56 0.38 0.85
N ASN A 64 -10.30 0.07 1.20
CA ASN A 64 -9.50 -0.95 0.54
C ASN A 64 -9.35 -0.75 -0.98
N ALA A 65 -9.30 0.50 -1.46
CA ALA A 65 -9.10 0.81 -2.88
C ALA A 65 -7.89 0.09 -3.51
N LYS A 66 -6.82 -0.16 -2.73
CA LYS A 66 -5.59 -0.85 -3.14
C LYS A 66 -5.66 -2.38 -3.08
N LEU A 67 -6.78 -2.96 -2.63
CA LEU A 67 -6.96 -4.41 -2.53
C LEU A 67 -6.66 -5.20 -3.82
N PRO A 68 -6.98 -4.70 -5.04
CA PRO A 68 -6.65 -5.42 -6.28
C PRO A 68 -5.15 -5.61 -6.46
N ILE A 69 -4.35 -4.62 -6.06
CA ILE A 69 -2.88 -4.67 -6.12
C ILE A 69 -2.36 -5.67 -5.09
N GLN A 70 -2.85 -5.61 -3.85
CA GLN A 70 -2.49 -6.55 -2.78
C GLN A 70 -2.79 -7.99 -3.19
N ALA A 71 -3.99 -8.25 -3.72
CA ALA A 71 -4.40 -9.58 -4.19
C ALA A 71 -3.54 -10.07 -5.37
N LEU A 72 -3.16 -9.17 -6.29
CA LEU A 72 -2.25 -9.51 -7.40
C LEU A 72 -0.88 -9.93 -6.86
N CYS A 73 -0.28 -9.13 -5.97
CA CYS A 73 0.99 -9.47 -5.33
C CYS A 73 0.91 -10.82 -4.60
N TRP A 74 -0.14 -11.02 -3.78
CA TRP A 74 -0.33 -12.23 -2.99
C TRP A 74 -0.38 -13.49 -3.86
N ARG A 75 -1.09 -13.42 -4.98
CA ARG A 75 -1.19 -14.51 -5.97
C ARG A 75 0.18 -14.95 -6.50
N HIS A 76 1.16 -14.06 -6.49
CA HIS A 76 2.52 -14.31 -6.95
C HIS A 76 3.53 -14.50 -5.81
N GLY A 77 3.07 -14.73 -4.57
CA GLY A 77 3.95 -14.91 -3.41
C GLY A 77 4.68 -13.62 -3.00
N MET A 78 4.13 -12.46 -3.36
CA MET A 78 4.64 -11.14 -2.99
C MET A 78 3.65 -10.43 -2.08
N VAL A 79 4.11 -9.45 -1.32
CA VAL A 79 3.26 -8.55 -0.54
C VAL A 79 3.38 -7.13 -1.07
N ALA A 80 2.23 -6.44 -1.19
CA ALA A 80 2.22 -5.02 -1.53
C ALA A 80 2.30 -4.21 -0.24
N ILE A 81 3.41 -3.50 -0.05
CA ILE A 81 3.65 -2.68 1.13
C ILE A 81 3.37 -1.22 0.75
N PRO A 82 2.41 -0.53 1.40
CA PRO A 82 2.16 0.88 1.14
C PRO A 82 3.39 1.71 1.54
N LEU A 83 3.76 2.65 0.68
CA LEU A 83 4.79 3.61 1.02
C LEU A 83 4.19 4.70 1.92
N PRO A 84 4.85 5.08 3.03
CA PRO A 84 4.41 6.20 3.83
C PRO A 84 4.63 7.50 3.06
N GLU A 85 3.68 8.43 3.20
CA GLU A 85 3.88 9.81 2.76
C GLU A 85 4.73 10.52 3.80
N VAL A 86 5.98 10.81 3.46
CA VAL A 86 6.88 11.63 4.27
C VAL A 86 7.05 12.95 3.54
N ALA A 87 6.49 14.05 4.08
CA ALA A 87 6.64 15.34 3.42
C ALA A 87 8.11 15.80 3.55
N ARG A 88 8.61 16.43 2.49
CA ARG A 88 10.00 16.94 2.47
C ARG A 88 10.27 17.97 3.57
N GLU A 89 9.21 18.62 4.03
CA GLU A 89 9.21 19.65 5.07
C GLU A 89 9.32 19.10 6.49
N ASP A 90 9.09 17.79 6.69
CA ASP A 90 9.07 17.15 8.01
C ASP A 90 10.48 16.76 8.52
N LEU A 91 11.46 16.63 7.60
CA LEU A 91 12.83 16.24 7.94
C LEU A 91 13.66 17.17 8.84
N PRO A 92 13.42 18.50 8.96
CA PRO A 92 14.18 19.33 9.88
C PRO A 92 14.03 18.89 11.34
N ASN A 93 12.92 18.23 11.68
CA ASN A 93 12.55 17.89 13.06
C ASN A 93 12.60 16.38 13.36
N THR A 94 12.61 15.49 12.36
CA THR A 94 12.68 14.05 12.60
C THR A 94 14.13 13.59 12.76
N ASP A 95 14.50 13.13 13.96
CA ASP A 95 15.78 12.48 14.19
C ASP A 95 15.76 11.09 13.53
N LEU A 96 16.69 10.82 12.61
CA LEU A 96 16.84 9.50 12.00
C LEU A 96 17.09 8.41 13.05
N TYR A 97 17.72 8.76 14.17
CA TYR A 97 17.90 7.84 15.30
C TYR A 97 16.59 7.55 16.01
N GLU A 98 15.67 8.52 16.11
CA GLU A 98 14.33 8.29 16.65
C GLU A 98 13.55 7.33 15.74
N ALA A 99 13.57 7.54 14.43
CA ALA A 99 12.96 6.62 13.46
C ALA A 99 13.56 5.21 13.53
N LEU A 100 14.88 5.09 13.71
CA LEU A 100 15.55 3.80 13.93
C LEU A 100 15.12 3.14 15.25
N CYS A 101 15.05 3.91 16.33
CA CYS A 101 14.58 3.42 17.63
C CYS A 101 13.14 2.91 17.54
N ASN A 102 12.27 3.60 16.79
CA ASN A 102 10.90 3.15 16.55
C ASN A 102 10.87 1.81 15.81
N VAL A 103 11.67 1.65 14.74
CA VAL A 103 11.81 0.34 14.06
C VAL A 103 12.21 -0.77 15.03
N LEU A 104 13.20 -0.50 15.89
CA LEU A 104 13.66 -1.49 16.87
C LEU A 104 12.58 -1.81 17.92
N ALA A 105 11.78 -0.83 18.31
CA ALA A 105 10.65 -1.03 19.22
C ALA A 105 9.60 -1.96 18.60
N GLU A 106 9.17 -1.70 17.37
CA GLU A 106 8.16 -2.51 16.65
C GLU A 106 8.64 -3.95 16.44
N VAL A 107 9.92 -4.16 16.10
CA VAL A 107 10.49 -5.52 16.02
C VAL A 107 10.48 -6.21 17.39
N GLY A 108 10.67 -5.43 18.47
CA GLY A 108 10.50 -5.91 19.83
C GLY A 108 9.06 -6.33 20.15
N ASP A 109 8.06 -5.62 19.65
CA ASP A 109 6.65 -5.96 19.79
C ASP A 109 6.27 -7.24 19.06
N VAL A 110 6.74 -7.42 17.82
CA VAL A 110 6.63 -8.71 17.10
C VAL A 110 7.21 -9.85 17.95
N SER A 111 8.41 -9.65 18.50
CA SER A 111 9.08 -10.67 19.32
C SER A 111 8.28 -11.01 20.59
N ARG A 112 7.70 -10.01 21.26
CA ARG A 112 6.81 -10.21 22.41
C ARG A 112 5.55 -10.98 22.02
N ALA A 113 4.90 -10.61 20.93
CA ALA A 113 3.70 -11.27 20.44
C ALA A 113 3.96 -12.73 20.06
N MET A 114 5.10 -13.01 19.40
CA MET A 114 5.52 -14.37 19.06
C MET A 114 5.77 -15.20 20.32
N SER A 115 6.50 -14.66 21.30
CA SER A 115 6.78 -15.37 22.54
C SER A 115 5.52 -15.72 23.31
N ALA A 116 4.51 -14.84 23.30
CA ALA A 116 3.23 -15.09 23.93
C ALA A 116 2.42 -16.16 23.19
N ALA A 117 2.34 -16.05 21.86
CA ALA A 117 1.55 -16.95 21.01
C ALA A 117 2.13 -18.37 20.89
N LEU A 118 3.44 -18.54 21.15
CA LEU A 118 4.10 -19.84 21.10
C LEU A 118 4.26 -20.48 22.50
N ALA A 119 3.76 -19.85 23.56
CA ALA A 119 3.97 -20.28 24.93
C ALA A 119 3.36 -21.67 25.23
N ASP A 120 2.25 -22.01 24.58
CA ASP A 120 1.57 -23.30 24.69
C ASP A 120 1.82 -24.22 23.47
N ASN A 121 2.72 -23.81 22.57
CA ASN A 121 3.06 -24.49 21.31
C ASN A 121 1.84 -24.70 20.38
N HIS A 122 0.81 -23.85 20.48
CA HIS A 122 -0.36 -23.87 19.62
C HIS A 122 -0.70 -22.47 19.11
N LEU A 123 -0.52 -22.22 17.82
CA LEU A 123 -0.85 -20.93 17.23
C LEU A 123 -2.30 -20.89 16.75
N SER A 124 -3.16 -20.15 17.44
CA SER A 124 -4.56 -19.94 17.04
C SER A 124 -4.69 -18.92 15.91
N GLU A 125 -5.83 -18.93 15.21
CA GLU A 125 -6.13 -17.90 14.20
C GLU A 125 -6.16 -16.48 14.79
N GLY A 126 -6.60 -16.33 16.04
CA GLY A 126 -6.64 -15.04 16.72
C GLY A 126 -5.24 -14.48 16.97
N GLU A 127 -4.32 -15.35 17.39
CA GLU A 127 -2.91 -15.00 17.59
C GLU A 127 -2.19 -14.74 16.28
N MET A 128 -2.49 -15.52 15.24
CA MET A 128 -1.94 -15.25 13.91
C MET A 128 -2.37 -13.87 13.39
N ARG A 129 -3.66 -13.50 13.50
CA ARG A 129 -4.12 -12.15 13.13
C ARG A 129 -3.44 -11.05 13.93
N LYS A 130 -3.18 -11.29 15.22
CA LYS A 130 -2.43 -10.33 16.04
C LYS A 130 -1.00 -10.19 15.51
N LEU A 131 -0.31 -11.31 15.28
CA LEU A 131 1.05 -11.31 14.72
C LEU A 131 1.12 -10.61 13.36
N GLU A 132 0.16 -10.86 12.47
CA GLU A 132 0.08 -10.18 11.17
C GLU A 132 0.07 -8.66 11.34
N ARG A 133 -0.73 -8.14 12.28
CA ARG A 133 -0.75 -6.71 12.59
C ARG A 133 0.61 -6.19 13.08
N GLU A 134 1.25 -6.89 14.02
CA GLU A 134 2.57 -6.44 14.51
C GLU A 134 3.63 -6.49 13.39
N PHE A 135 3.56 -7.47 12.47
CA PHE A 135 4.42 -7.51 11.28
C PHE A 135 4.15 -6.34 10.32
N GLU A 136 2.89 -5.95 10.14
CA GLU A 136 2.50 -4.78 9.33
C GLU A 136 3.04 -3.48 9.95
N GLU A 137 2.92 -3.31 11.28
CA GLU A 137 3.44 -2.15 12.03
C GLU A 137 4.97 -2.06 11.93
N ALA A 138 5.69 -3.18 12.13
CA ALA A 138 7.14 -3.25 11.94
C ALA A 138 7.55 -2.95 10.48
N THR A 139 6.79 -3.45 9.50
CA THR A 139 7.07 -3.15 8.09
C THR A 139 6.86 -1.67 7.78
N ALA A 140 5.80 -1.06 8.31
CA ALA A 140 5.51 0.36 8.14
C ALA A 140 6.62 1.24 8.71
N SER A 141 7.10 0.95 9.92
CA SER A 141 8.20 1.72 10.55
C SER A 141 9.49 1.63 9.74
N VAL A 142 9.82 0.45 9.18
CA VAL A 142 10.97 0.28 8.28
C VAL A 142 10.81 1.13 7.02
N MET A 143 9.61 1.18 6.43
CA MET A 143 9.37 2.03 5.26
C MET A 143 9.49 3.51 5.57
N VAL A 144 9.07 3.96 6.77
CA VAL A 144 9.24 5.36 7.21
C VAL A 144 10.73 5.70 7.31
N LEU A 145 11.52 4.88 8.00
CA LEU A 145 12.97 5.08 8.09
C LEU A 145 13.63 5.13 6.71
N ARG A 146 13.25 4.20 5.82
CA ARG A 146 13.75 4.17 4.44
C ARG A 146 13.43 5.46 3.69
N GLU A 147 12.21 5.98 3.80
CA GLU A 147 11.82 7.19 3.09
C GLU A 147 12.49 8.45 3.67
N LEU A 148 12.65 8.54 4.99
CA LEU A 148 13.44 9.60 5.64
C LEU A 148 14.90 9.60 5.14
N LEU A 149 15.54 8.43 5.06
CA LEU A 149 16.88 8.30 4.50
C LEU A 149 16.93 8.71 3.03
N ARG A 150 15.93 8.32 2.24
CA ARG A 150 15.83 8.70 0.81
C ARG A 150 15.75 10.21 0.64
N VAL A 151 14.88 10.89 1.40
CA VAL A 151 14.73 12.34 1.28
C VAL A 151 15.99 13.06 1.77
N ARG A 152 16.63 12.56 2.84
CA ARG A 152 17.92 13.09 3.30
C ARG A 152 19.00 13.00 2.21
N ALA A 153 19.11 11.85 1.55
CA ALA A 153 20.07 11.66 0.46
C ALA A 153 19.82 12.63 -0.72
N GLN A 154 18.56 12.88 -1.08
CA GLN A 154 18.21 13.85 -2.13
C GLN A 154 18.66 15.27 -1.75
N ARG A 155 18.42 15.71 -0.51
CA ARG A 155 18.83 17.03 -0.02
C ARG A 155 20.34 17.21 0.00
N ASP A 156 21.08 16.19 0.43
CA ASP A 156 22.54 16.25 0.48
C ASP A 156 23.13 16.32 -0.94
N ALA A 157 22.54 15.62 -1.91
CA ALA A 157 22.90 15.73 -3.32
C ALA A 157 22.65 17.13 -3.89
N GLU A 158 21.49 17.73 -3.61
CA GLU A 158 21.18 19.11 -4.02
C GLU A 158 22.12 20.14 -3.39
N ARG A 159 22.45 19.97 -2.10
CA ARG A 159 23.40 20.85 -1.39
C ARG A 159 24.77 20.81 -2.06
N LEU A 160 25.25 19.61 -2.41
CA LEU A 160 26.52 19.43 -3.12
C LEU A 160 26.50 20.08 -4.51
N GLN A 161 25.40 19.96 -5.25
CA GLN A 161 25.24 20.63 -6.54
C GLN A 161 25.26 22.16 -6.41
N ARG A 162 24.57 22.72 -5.41
CA ARG A 162 24.56 24.17 -5.14
C ARG A 162 25.94 24.70 -4.74
N LEU A 163 26.73 23.91 -4.00
CA LEU A 163 28.11 24.26 -3.65
C LEU A 163 29.03 24.21 -4.87
N ARG A 164 28.84 23.24 -5.77
CA ARG A 164 29.62 23.09 -7.01
C ARG A 164 29.29 24.13 -8.09
N GLY A 165 28.04 24.58 -8.19
CA GLY A 165 27.63 25.61 -9.15
C GLY A 165 27.94 27.05 -8.75
N LYS A 166 28.53 27.26 -7.56
CA LYS A 166 28.99 28.57 -7.06
C LYS A 166 30.52 28.76 -7.13
N ALA A 167 31.25 27.75 -7.62
CA ALA A 167 32.69 27.77 -7.88
C ALA A 167 32.93 27.90 -9.40
#